data_AF-A0A7S2A1C8-F1
#
_entry.id   AF-A0A7S2A1C8-F1
#
_cell.length_a   1.000
_cell.length_b   1.000
_cell.length_c   1.000
_cell.angle_alpha   90.00
_cell.angle_beta   90.00
_cell.angle_gamma   90.00
#
_symmetry.space_group_name_H-M   'P 1'
#
loop_
_entity.id
_entity.type
_entity.pdbx_description
1 polymer ?
#
loop_
_entity_poly.entity_id
_entity_poly.type
_entity_poly.pdbx_seq_one_letter_code
_entity_poly.pdbx_strand_id
1 'polypeptide(L)'
;QTYGTEYTLVTKNAISKRSANMVVLPVGTTAPFYAIEYGLSNTKEAENYNLALELDIPTSPTWGNTGVPAYTYGTEPISYFSRVAYFLELESEQYGWQWVWVSMDAFTQNVMNLGFPTRGTGSVVYDQYVDNVNILSNQPQITPCDDSELSGQKARLEFWSYSY
;
A
#
# COMPACT_ATOMS: atom_id res chain seq x y z
N GLN A 1 14.23 9.06 2.51
CA GLN A 1 14.72 9.19 1.12
C GLN A 1 13.69 10.01 0.37
N THR A 2 14.07 10.81 -0.61
CA THR A 2 13.17 11.72 -1.32
C THR A 2 12.93 11.16 -2.72
N TYR A 3 11.66 10.99 -3.11
CA TYR A 3 11.29 10.45 -4.42
C TYR A 3 12.02 11.14 -5.57
N GLY A 4 12.48 10.35 -6.55
CA GLY A 4 13.16 10.84 -7.75
C GLY A 4 14.57 11.42 -7.49
N THR A 5 15.02 11.46 -6.24
CA THR A 5 16.39 11.86 -5.91
C THR A 5 17.33 10.70 -6.21
N GLU A 6 18.39 10.99 -6.97
CA GLU A 6 19.48 10.05 -7.20
C GLU A 6 20.32 9.95 -5.93
N TYR A 7 20.51 8.72 -5.47
CA TYR A 7 21.40 8.40 -4.37
C TYR A 7 22.56 7.55 -4.87
N THR A 8 23.73 7.77 -4.29
CA THR A 8 24.92 6.97 -4.59
C THR A 8 25.17 5.99 -3.44
N LEU A 9 25.06 4.68 -3.73
CA LEU A 9 25.53 3.67 -2.80
C LEU A 9 27.07 3.59 -2.92
N VAL A 10 27.79 3.88 -1.84
CA VAL A 10 29.24 3.67 -1.78
C VAL A 10 29.51 2.39 -1.00
N THR A 11 29.96 1.35 -1.71
CA THR A 11 30.28 0.09 -1.07
C THR A 11 31.62 0.15 -0.34
N LYS A 12 31.66 -0.41 0.87
CA LYS A 12 32.91 -0.78 1.56
C LYS A 12 32.89 -2.30 1.75
N ASN A 13 33.76 -3.01 1.03
CA ASN A 13 33.92 -4.46 1.11
C ASN A 13 32.63 -5.25 0.85
N ALA A 14 31.85 -4.86 -0.17
CA ALA A 14 30.66 -5.61 -0.56
C ALA A 14 31.03 -6.94 -1.22
N ILE A 15 30.41 -8.03 -0.74
CA ILE A 15 30.60 -9.38 -1.25
C ILE A 15 29.25 -9.89 -1.75
N SER A 16 29.19 -10.34 -3.00
CA SER A 16 27.97 -10.96 -3.55
C SER A 16 27.68 -12.28 -2.82
N LYS A 17 26.43 -12.46 -2.35
CA LYS A 17 25.98 -13.68 -1.65
C LYS A 17 25.38 -14.76 -2.59
N ARG A 18 25.30 -14.55 -3.91
CA ARG A 18 24.55 -15.43 -4.83
C ARG A 18 25.26 -15.82 -6.13
N SER A 19 26.52 -16.27 -6.07
CA SER A 19 27.10 -17.07 -7.16
C SER A 19 28.35 -17.83 -6.70
N ALA A 20 28.55 -19.04 -7.23
CA ALA A 20 29.77 -19.85 -7.03
C ALA A 20 31.06 -19.12 -7.46
N ASN A 21 30.91 -18.06 -8.26
CA ASN A 21 31.94 -17.06 -8.54
C ASN A 21 31.66 -15.82 -7.69
N MET A 22 32.30 -15.72 -6.52
CA MET A 22 32.24 -14.52 -5.68
C MET A 22 33.00 -13.38 -6.37
N VAL A 23 32.28 -12.43 -6.95
CA VAL A 23 32.87 -11.16 -7.39
C VAL A 23 32.97 -10.24 -6.18
N VAL A 24 34.19 -9.88 -5.80
CA VAL A 24 34.44 -8.80 -4.83
C VAL A 24 34.35 -7.48 -5.60
N LEU A 25 33.41 -6.61 -5.22
CA LEU A 25 33.35 -5.27 -5.79
C LEU A 25 34.51 -4.44 -5.23
N PRO A 26 35.29 -3.72 -6.06
CA PRO A 26 36.33 -2.84 -5.58
C PRO A 26 35.81 -1.80 -4.57
N VAL A 27 36.63 -1.45 -3.59
CA VAL A 27 36.32 -0.36 -2.65
C VAL A 27 36.07 0.93 -3.42
N GLY A 28 34.96 1.61 -3.11
CA GLY A 28 34.56 2.83 -3.81
C GLY A 28 33.76 2.59 -5.09
N THR A 29 33.37 1.34 -5.39
CA THR A 29 32.35 1.07 -6.41
C THR A 29 31.07 1.81 -6.04
N THR A 30 30.57 2.59 -6.99
CA THR A 30 29.32 3.34 -6.90
C THR A 30 28.29 2.77 -7.84
N ALA A 31 27.04 2.77 -7.40
CA ALA A 31 25.89 2.52 -8.26
C ALA A 31 24.84 3.60 -7.98
N PRO A 32 24.32 4.28 -9.01
CA PRO A 32 23.18 5.16 -8.83
C PRO A 32 21.95 4.32 -8.57
N PHE A 33 21.12 4.75 -7.63
CA PHE A 33 19.76 4.28 -7.50
C PHE A 33 18.85 5.47 -7.27
N TYR A 34 17.61 5.36 -7.75
CA TYR A 34 16.58 6.36 -7.52
C TYR A 34 15.74 5.90 -6.35
N ALA A 35 15.39 6.80 -5.43
CA ALA A 35 14.34 6.50 -4.48
C ALA A 35 13.02 6.29 -5.25
N ILE A 36 12.52 5.06 -5.18
CA ILE A 36 11.31 4.60 -5.85
C ILE A 36 10.16 4.82 -4.86
N GLU A 37 9.27 5.76 -5.17
CA GLU A 37 7.97 5.96 -4.51
C GLU A 37 6.94 6.01 -5.64
N TYR A 38 6.95 4.99 -6.50
CA TYR A 38 6.31 5.11 -7.82
C TYR A 38 4.79 5.09 -7.75
N GLY A 39 4.16 4.50 -6.74
CA GLY A 39 2.70 4.30 -6.80
C GLY A 39 1.92 5.49 -6.25
N LEU A 40 2.32 6.00 -5.09
CA LEU A 40 1.67 7.16 -4.48
C LEU A 40 1.90 8.44 -5.31
N SER A 41 3.11 8.65 -5.83
CA SER A 41 3.44 9.82 -6.67
C SER A 41 2.71 9.84 -8.03
N ASN A 42 2.35 8.66 -8.57
CA ASN A 42 1.53 8.55 -9.77
C ASN A 42 0.03 8.78 -9.50
N THR A 43 -0.35 8.90 -8.23
CA THR A 43 -1.73 9.10 -7.80
C THR A 43 -1.95 10.54 -7.37
N LYS A 44 -2.22 11.45 -8.32
CA LYS A 44 -2.49 12.87 -8.01
C LYS A 44 -3.57 13.09 -6.95
N GLU A 45 -4.57 12.19 -6.90
CA GLU A 45 -5.63 12.26 -5.89
C GLU A 45 -5.06 12.19 -4.46
N ALA A 46 -3.98 11.43 -4.25
CA ALA A 46 -3.34 11.22 -2.94
C ALA A 46 -2.83 12.50 -2.29
N GLU A 47 -2.55 13.55 -3.07
CA GLU A 47 -2.17 14.88 -2.54
C GLU A 47 -3.27 15.51 -1.66
N ASN A 48 -4.52 15.04 -1.76
CA ASN A 48 -5.65 15.51 -0.97
C ASN A 48 -5.89 14.69 0.31
N TYR A 49 -5.03 13.71 0.61
CA TYR A 49 -5.18 12.78 1.73
C TYR A 49 -4.04 12.91 2.73
N ASN A 50 -4.37 12.73 4.00
CA ASN A 50 -3.38 12.54 5.05
C ASN A 50 -3.20 11.05 5.30
N LEU A 51 -1.95 10.63 5.54
CA LEU A 51 -1.68 9.27 5.99
C LEU A 51 -2.39 9.03 7.32
N ALA A 52 -3.21 7.99 7.39
CA ALA A 52 -3.84 7.55 8.63
C ALA A 52 -3.07 6.37 9.23
N LEU A 53 -2.90 5.32 8.44
CA LEU A 53 -2.30 4.04 8.81
C LEU A 53 -1.40 3.57 7.66
N GLU A 54 -0.24 3.07 8.00
CA GLU A 54 0.70 2.40 7.10
C GLU A 54 1.07 1.04 7.69
N LEU A 55 1.16 0.03 6.82
CA LEU A 55 1.49 -1.34 7.21
C LEU A 55 2.49 -1.95 6.24
N ASP A 56 3.68 -2.25 6.74
CA ASP A 56 4.61 -3.15 6.07
C ASP A 56 4.05 -4.58 6.12
N ILE A 57 3.64 -5.12 4.97
CA ILE A 57 3.09 -6.47 4.87
C ILE A 57 4.26 -7.47 4.86
N PRO A 58 4.42 -8.33 5.88
CA PRO A 58 5.46 -9.34 5.89
C PRO A 58 5.14 -10.46 4.90
N THR A 59 6.15 -11.17 4.43
CA THR A 59 5.99 -12.34 3.54
C THR A 59 5.28 -13.52 4.21
N SER A 60 5.17 -13.50 5.54
CA SER A 60 4.53 -14.56 6.33
C SER A 60 3.78 -13.96 7.53
N PRO A 61 2.63 -13.32 7.29
CA PRO A 61 1.84 -12.70 8.36
C PRO A 61 1.18 -13.74 9.26
N THR A 62 1.08 -13.44 10.55
CA THR A 62 0.47 -14.32 11.58
C THR A 62 -0.80 -13.73 12.21
N TRP A 63 -1.48 -12.83 11.49
CA TRP A 63 -2.59 -12.02 12.01
C TRP A 63 -3.96 -12.71 12.12
N GLY A 64 -4.04 -14.02 11.81
CA GLY A 64 -5.31 -14.72 11.63
C GLY A 64 -6.29 -14.69 12.83
N ASN A 65 -5.87 -15.13 14.02
CA ASN A 65 -6.81 -15.31 15.15
C ASN A 65 -6.69 -14.25 16.26
N THR A 66 -5.48 -13.82 16.60
CA THR A 66 -5.26 -12.86 17.70
C THR A 66 -4.22 -11.80 17.36
N GLY A 67 -3.53 -11.94 16.22
CA GLY A 67 -2.55 -10.96 15.80
C GLY A 67 -3.23 -9.67 15.36
N VAL A 68 -2.68 -8.55 15.83
CA VAL A 68 -3.02 -7.22 15.33
C VAL A 68 -1.82 -6.76 14.51
N PRO A 69 -2.02 -6.32 13.25
CA PRO A 69 -0.92 -5.76 12.47
C PRO A 69 -0.36 -4.53 13.19
N ALA A 70 0.97 -4.42 13.19
CA ALA A 70 1.64 -3.27 13.77
C ALA A 70 1.66 -2.15 12.71
N TYR A 71 0.76 -1.18 12.86
CA TYR A 71 0.70 -0.02 11.97
C TYR A 71 1.68 1.06 12.41
N THR A 72 2.28 1.73 11.42
CA THR A 72 2.77 3.09 11.58
C THR A 72 1.58 4.04 11.42
N TYR A 73 1.46 5.01 12.33
CA TYR A 73 0.36 5.98 12.31
C TYR A 73 0.83 7.29 11.68
N GLY A 74 -0.07 7.96 10.98
CA GLY A 74 0.14 9.34 10.55
C GLY A 74 0.45 10.27 11.74
N THR A 75 1.23 11.32 11.48
CA THR A 75 1.58 12.32 12.50
C THR A 75 0.50 13.36 12.71
N GLU A 76 -0.37 13.56 11.72
CA GLU A 76 -1.44 14.55 11.78
C GLU A 76 -2.67 13.97 12.50
N PRO A 77 -3.27 14.72 13.44
CA PRO A 77 -4.49 14.28 14.11
C PRO A 77 -5.67 14.25 13.12
N ILE A 78 -6.35 13.10 13.05
CA ILE A 78 -7.54 12.91 12.21
C ILE A 78 -8.77 12.82 13.11
N SER A 79 -9.59 13.88 13.11
CA SER A 79 -10.84 13.94 13.90
C SER A 79 -12.09 13.70 13.07
N TYR A 80 -12.07 14.08 11.78
CA TYR A 80 -13.18 13.92 10.85
C TYR A 80 -12.61 13.75 9.43
N PHE A 81 -13.25 12.90 8.64
CA PHE A 81 -12.90 12.70 7.24
C PHE A 81 -14.13 12.29 6.44
N SER A 82 -14.27 12.84 5.24
CA SER A 82 -15.35 12.50 4.30
C SER A 82 -14.96 11.39 3.33
N ARG A 83 -13.66 11.16 3.16
CA ARG A 83 -13.08 10.25 2.17
C ARG A 83 -12.07 9.33 2.82
N VAL A 84 -11.96 8.12 2.29
CA VAL A 84 -10.90 7.17 2.63
C VAL A 84 -10.25 6.68 1.35
N ALA A 85 -8.97 6.35 1.43
CA ALA A 85 -8.24 5.75 0.34
C ALA A 85 -7.30 4.66 0.83
N TYR A 86 -7.15 3.63 0.01
CA TYR A 86 -6.22 2.53 0.19
C TYR A 86 -5.22 2.54 -0.93
N PHE A 87 -3.95 2.60 -0.56
CA PHE A 87 -2.83 2.37 -1.45
C PHE A 87 -2.19 1.04 -1.08
N LEU A 88 -2.13 0.10 -2.03
CA LEU A 88 -1.43 -1.16 -1.85
C LEU A 88 -0.35 -1.25 -2.93
N GLU A 89 0.89 -1.43 -2.50
CA GLU A 89 2.02 -1.74 -3.37
C GLU A 89 2.64 -3.09 -2.98
N LEU A 90 3.02 -3.86 -3.98
CA LEU A 90 3.63 -5.17 -3.83
C LEU A 90 4.77 -5.32 -4.84
N GLU A 91 5.83 -6.00 -4.43
CA GLU A 91 6.91 -6.41 -5.32
C GLU A 91 6.98 -7.94 -5.34
N SER A 92 7.05 -8.51 -6.55
CA SER A 92 7.23 -9.95 -6.72
C SER A 92 8.28 -10.25 -7.78
N GLU A 93 8.96 -11.38 -7.64
CA GLU A 93 9.95 -11.84 -8.63
C GLU A 93 9.30 -12.11 -10.01
N GLN A 94 8.02 -12.51 -10.03
CA GLN A 94 7.32 -12.90 -11.26
C GLN A 94 6.65 -11.73 -11.96
N TYR A 95 5.98 -10.85 -11.22
CA TYR A 95 5.14 -9.78 -11.78
C TYR A 95 5.75 -8.38 -11.61
N GLY A 96 6.94 -8.31 -10.98
CA GLY A 96 7.61 -7.05 -10.70
C GLY A 96 6.84 -6.23 -9.67
N TRP A 97 6.99 -4.92 -9.77
CA TRP A 97 6.35 -3.94 -8.90
C TRP A 97 4.92 -3.60 -9.38
N GLN A 98 3.95 -3.73 -8.48
CA GLN A 98 2.52 -3.59 -8.75
C GLN A 98 1.89 -2.68 -7.71
N TRP A 99 0.94 -1.84 -8.09
CA TRP A 99 0.17 -1.04 -7.15
C TRP A 99 -1.29 -0.86 -7.57
N VAL A 100 -2.12 -0.60 -6.58
CA VAL A 100 -3.50 -0.15 -6.76
C VAL A 100 -3.80 0.94 -5.73
N TRP A 101 -4.52 1.96 -6.20
CA TRP A 101 -5.15 2.99 -5.39
C TRP A 101 -6.65 2.85 -5.51
N VAL A 102 -7.34 2.83 -4.38
CA VAL A 102 -8.81 2.80 -4.32
C VAL A 102 -9.27 3.83 -3.31
N SER A 103 -10.02 4.85 -3.75
CA SER A 103 -10.62 5.84 -2.86
C SER A 103 -12.14 5.81 -2.96
N MET A 104 -12.83 6.19 -1.89
CA MET A 104 -14.29 6.19 -1.78
C MET A 104 -14.76 7.11 -0.65
N ASP A 105 -16.07 7.32 -0.54
CA ASP A 105 -16.64 7.98 0.63
C ASP A 105 -16.39 7.15 1.91
N ALA A 106 -16.21 7.85 3.03
CA ALA A 106 -15.88 7.23 4.30
C ALA A 106 -16.99 6.28 4.78
N PHE A 107 -16.73 4.97 4.72
CA PHE A 107 -17.64 3.93 5.20
C PHE A 107 -17.65 3.77 6.73
N THR A 108 -16.74 4.46 7.42
CA THR A 108 -16.64 4.55 8.88
C THR A 108 -16.00 5.88 9.26
N GLN A 109 -16.24 6.36 10.49
CA GLN A 109 -15.56 7.53 11.05
C GLN A 109 -14.50 7.15 12.09
N ASN A 110 -14.36 5.85 12.38
CA ASN A 110 -13.33 5.37 13.30
C ASN A 110 -12.07 4.99 12.52
N VAL A 111 -11.01 5.81 12.66
CA VAL A 111 -9.70 5.58 12.02
C VAL A 111 -9.14 4.19 12.36
N MET A 112 -9.37 3.69 13.58
CA MET A 112 -8.91 2.36 13.99
C MET A 112 -9.57 1.21 13.22
N ASN A 113 -10.70 1.48 12.56
CA ASN A 113 -11.39 0.48 11.73
C ASN A 113 -11.03 0.62 10.23
N LEU A 114 -10.09 1.49 9.87
CA LEU A 114 -9.62 1.62 8.49
C LEU A 114 -8.53 0.61 8.14
N GLY A 115 -7.86 0.00 9.12
CA GLY A 115 -6.84 -1.01 8.89
C GLY A 115 -7.42 -2.37 8.45
N PHE A 116 -6.52 -3.29 8.09
CA PHE A 116 -6.83 -4.70 7.88
C PHE A 116 -7.55 -5.30 9.11
N PRO A 117 -8.79 -5.78 8.95
CA PRO A 117 -9.58 -6.28 10.07
C PRO A 117 -9.07 -7.65 10.53
N THR A 118 -8.87 -7.82 11.83
CA THR A 118 -8.58 -9.12 12.43
C THR A 118 -9.57 -9.43 13.54
N ARG A 119 -9.64 -10.70 13.95
CA ARG A 119 -10.40 -11.06 15.17
C ARG A 119 -9.90 -10.30 16.40
N GLY A 120 -8.59 -9.99 16.45
CA GLY A 120 -7.96 -9.21 17.50
C GLY A 120 -8.36 -7.73 17.51
N THR A 121 -8.78 -7.16 16.37
CA THR A 121 -9.26 -5.76 16.27
C THR A 121 -10.77 -5.63 16.48
N GLY A 122 -11.41 -6.60 17.14
CA GLY A 122 -12.83 -6.54 17.49
C GLY A 122 -13.77 -7.26 16.53
N SER A 123 -13.24 -8.08 15.60
CA SER A 123 -14.03 -8.87 14.65
C SER A 123 -14.99 -8.02 13.79
N VAL A 124 -14.50 -6.88 13.28
CA VAL A 124 -15.27 -5.98 12.42
C VAL A 124 -15.53 -6.64 11.06
N VAL A 125 -16.72 -6.36 10.51
CA VAL A 125 -17.15 -6.73 9.17
C VAL A 125 -17.76 -5.51 8.49
N TYR A 126 -17.35 -5.25 7.26
CA TYR A 126 -18.02 -4.32 6.36
C TYR A 126 -18.44 -5.08 5.11
N ASP A 127 -19.74 -5.07 4.84
CA ASP A 127 -20.33 -5.56 3.60
C ASP A 127 -21.41 -4.56 3.21
N GLN A 128 -21.04 -3.59 2.37
CA GLN A 128 -21.92 -2.48 1.99
C GLN A 128 -21.54 -1.88 0.65
N TYR A 129 -22.48 -1.16 0.05
CA TYR A 129 -22.17 -0.31 -1.09
C TYR A 129 -21.47 0.98 -0.63
N VAL A 130 -20.53 1.44 -1.44
CA VAL A 130 -19.82 2.72 -1.26
C VAL A 130 -19.99 3.56 -2.52
N ASP A 131 -19.93 4.88 -2.32
CA ASP A 131 -20.13 5.88 -3.37
C ASP A 131 -18.82 6.65 -3.63
N ASN A 132 -18.76 7.36 -4.75
CA ASN A 132 -17.64 8.19 -5.23
C ASN A 132 -16.32 7.41 -5.36
N VAL A 133 -16.37 6.20 -5.89
CA VAL A 133 -15.17 5.38 -6.03
C VAL A 133 -14.23 5.94 -7.10
N ASN A 134 -12.92 5.86 -6.87
CA ASN A 134 -11.89 6.03 -7.89
C ASN A 134 -10.84 4.92 -7.73
N ILE A 135 -10.54 4.23 -8.83
CA ILE A 135 -9.59 3.11 -8.89
C ILE A 135 -8.49 3.44 -9.92
N LEU A 136 -7.25 3.42 -9.46
CA LEU A 136 -6.06 3.60 -10.30
C LEU A 136 -5.09 2.45 -10.07
N SER A 137 -4.39 2.01 -11.11
CA SER A 137 -3.39 0.94 -11.00
C SER A 137 -2.38 1.02 -12.15
N ASN A 138 -1.17 0.49 -11.96
CA ASN A 138 -0.26 0.18 -13.08
C ASN A 138 -0.55 -1.18 -13.73
N GLN A 139 -1.50 -1.96 -13.22
CA GLN A 139 -1.83 -3.26 -13.78
C GLN A 139 -2.85 -3.10 -14.91
N PRO A 140 -2.50 -3.47 -16.16
CA PRO A 140 -3.39 -3.27 -17.31
C PRO A 140 -4.66 -4.12 -17.27
N GLN A 141 -4.73 -5.11 -16.38
CA GLN A 141 -5.90 -5.96 -16.17
C GLN A 141 -6.90 -5.35 -15.16
N ILE A 142 -6.51 -4.31 -14.44
CA ILE A 142 -7.40 -3.54 -13.58
C ILE A 142 -7.87 -2.35 -14.41
N THR A 143 -9.11 -2.39 -14.84
CA THR A 143 -9.74 -1.25 -15.52
C THR A 143 -9.81 -0.10 -14.51
N PRO A 144 -9.20 1.07 -14.79
CA PRO A 144 -9.49 2.27 -14.03
C PRO A 144 -11.00 2.48 -13.98
N CYS A 145 -11.51 2.88 -12.83
CA CYS A 145 -12.95 3.00 -12.63
C CYS A 145 -13.23 4.20 -11.73
N ASP A 146 -14.11 5.07 -12.17
CA ASP A 146 -14.83 6.00 -11.32
C ASP A 146 -16.35 5.74 -11.29
N ASP A 147 -17.09 6.47 -10.47
CA ASP A 147 -18.56 6.35 -10.36
C ASP A 147 -19.30 6.49 -11.69
N SER A 148 -18.77 7.28 -12.63
CA SER A 148 -19.38 7.46 -13.95
C SER A 148 -19.23 6.21 -14.82
N GLU A 149 -18.19 5.42 -14.57
CA GLU A 149 -17.87 4.19 -15.30
C GLU A 149 -18.62 2.97 -14.75
N LEU A 150 -19.20 3.06 -13.55
CA LEU A 150 -20.01 1.98 -12.95
C LEU A 150 -21.37 1.74 -13.65
N SER A 151 -21.73 2.51 -14.67
CA SER A 151 -22.93 2.28 -15.49
C SER A 151 -24.23 2.15 -14.66
N GLY A 152 -24.36 2.95 -13.59
CA GLY A 152 -25.50 2.92 -12.67
C GLY A 152 -25.44 1.80 -11.61
N GLN A 153 -24.37 1.01 -11.59
CA GLN A 153 -24.05 0.10 -10.48
C GLN A 153 -23.36 0.87 -9.36
N LYS A 154 -23.32 0.27 -8.16
CA LYS A 154 -22.57 0.78 -7.01
C LYS A 154 -21.39 -0.13 -6.73
N ALA A 155 -20.27 0.46 -6.34
CA ALA A 155 -19.15 -0.30 -5.83
C ALA A 155 -19.51 -0.93 -4.48
N ARG A 156 -19.03 -2.15 -4.23
CA ARG A 156 -19.27 -2.88 -2.98
C ARG A 156 -17.94 -3.06 -2.24
N LEU A 157 -17.92 -2.68 -0.97
CA LEU A 157 -16.82 -2.90 -0.06
C LEU A 157 -17.09 -4.16 0.76
N GLU A 158 -16.14 -5.10 0.73
CA GLU A 158 -16.15 -6.30 1.56
C GLU A 158 -14.86 -6.40 2.37
N PHE A 159 -14.99 -6.29 3.69
CA PHE A 159 -13.90 -6.48 4.65
C PHE A 159 -14.38 -7.41 5.76
N TRP A 160 -13.65 -8.51 5.93
CA TRP A 160 -14.01 -9.56 6.87
C TRP A 160 -12.83 -9.88 7.76
N SER A 161 -13.05 -9.83 9.08
CA SER A 161 -12.08 -10.27 10.09
C SER A 161 -11.94 -11.80 10.20
N TYR A 162 -12.70 -12.55 9.40
CA TYR A 162 -12.70 -14.01 9.36
C TYR A 162 -13.14 -14.52 7.99
N SER A 163 -12.70 -15.73 7.63
CA SER A 163 -13.23 -16.46 6.48
C SER A 163 -14.62 -17.03 6.80
N TYR A 164 -15.52 -17.01 5.82
CA TYR A 164 -16.84 -17.66 5.85
C TYR A 164 -16.76 -19.11 5.37
#